data_AF-A0A6M4JAN6-F1
#
_entry.id   AF-A0A6M4JAN6-F1
#
_cell.length_a   1.000
_cell.length_b   1.000
_cell.length_c   1.000
_cell.angle_alpha   90.00
_cell.angle_beta   90.00
_cell.angle_gamma   90.00
#
_symmetry.space_group_name_H-M   'P 1'
#
loop_
_entity.id
_entity.type
_entity.pdbx_description
1 polymer ?
#
loop_
_entity_poly.entity_id
_entity_poly.type
_entity_poly.pdbx_seq_one_letter_code
_entity_poly.pdbx_strand_id
1 'polypeptide(L)'
;MPGKKIMLPDWATWLLFSSMIIVAIAGVGTWFWSRWKVKKIQAQQSNEEEKQRKLEILQKRGDDLGTLPYDLKDFFGSRVQDWDLESWINTIFLNDYKNVLIVNKNTEYELAVLMLKTKANIFEIQNNININLWNKAVLNFPQYFNRKCKIKTEAELRCISVNLVLANNSLIESFDLFNTYFNMLDKNGMLIIRLDNKKDKSFKSLLKNLKQSLIPFELTTVNSKFIYIVKKNN
;
A
#
# COMPACT_ATOMS: atom_id res chain seq x y z
N MET A 1 -9.53 39.24 -54.49
CA MET A 1 -8.54 38.57 -55.36
C MET A 1 -8.51 37.08 -54.99
N PRO A 2 -9.03 36.18 -55.84
CA PRO A 2 -8.92 34.74 -55.59
C PRO A 2 -7.48 34.29 -55.91
N GLY A 3 -6.82 33.66 -54.93
CA GLY A 3 -5.46 33.13 -55.08
C GLY A 3 -5.39 32.05 -56.16
N LYS A 4 -4.43 32.18 -57.08
CA LYS A 4 -4.11 31.15 -58.08
C LYS A 4 -3.80 29.83 -57.36
N LYS A 5 -4.65 28.81 -57.57
CA LYS A 5 -4.34 27.43 -57.16
C LYS A 5 -3.20 26.93 -58.04
N ILE A 6 -2.02 26.77 -57.45
CA ILE A 6 -0.89 26.10 -58.10
C ILE A 6 -1.27 24.61 -58.16
N MET A 7 -1.59 24.11 -59.35
CA MET A 7 -1.81 22.69 -59.57
C MET A 7 -0.45 22.00 -59.63
N LEU A 8 -0.13 21.22 -58.62
CA LEU A 8 1.05 20.35 -58.64
C LEU A 8 0.80 19.21 -59.63
N PRO A 9 1.81 18.79 -60.41
CA PRO A 9 1.68 17.62 -61.27
C PRO A 9 1.49 16.35 -60.43
N ASP A 10 0.70 15.40 -60.94
CA ASP A 10 0.23 14.22 -60.19
C ASP A 10 1.37 13.41 -59.55
N TRP A 11 2.51 13.30 -60.23
CA TRP A 11 3.70 12.58 -59.72
C TRP A 11 4.26 13.21 -58.44
N ALA A 12 4.21 14.54 -58.32
CA ALA A 12 4.70 15.26 -57.14
C ALA A 12 3.76 15.04 -55.94
N THR A 13 2.45 14.98 -56.21
CA THR A 13 1.42 14.65 -55.21
C THR A 13 1.63 13.23 -54.67
N TRP A 14 1.87 12.24 -55.54
CA TRP A 14 2.17 10.86 -55.12
C TRP A 14 3.47 10.72 -54.32
N LEU A 15 4.49 11.52 -54.64
CA LEU A 15 5.77 11.55 -53.91
C LEU A 15 5.59 12.11 -52.49
N LEU A 16 4.79 13.17 -52.35
CA LEU A 16 4.45 13.73 -51.03
C LEU A 16 3.64 12.73 -50.18
N PHE A 17 2.66 12.04 -50.76
CA PHE A 17 1.89 11.03 -50.03
C PHE A 17 2.74 9.82 -49.60
N SER A 18 3.62 9.32 -50.48
CA SER A 18 4.50 8.20 -50.15
C SER A 18 5.52 8.55 -49.06
N SER A 19 6.11 9.74 -49.10
CA SER A 19 7.02 10.22 -48.04
C SER A 19 6.31 10.36 -46.69
N MET A 20 5.06 10.86 -46.67
CA MET A 20 4.24 10.95 -45.46
C MET A 20 3.98 9.56 -44.85
N ILE A 21 3.68 8.56 -45.67
CA ILE A 21 3.46 7.17 -45.22
C ILE A 21 4.74 6.58 -44.61
N ILE A 22 5.90 6.80 -45.26
CA ILE A 22 7.19 6.30 -44.76
C ILE A 22 7.52 6.92 -43.40
N VAL A 23 7.35 8.24 -43.25
CA VAL A 23 7.58 8.94 -41.98
C VAL A 23 6.59 8.46 -40.91
N ALA A 24 5.33 8.21 -41.25
CA ALA A 24 4.34 7.66 -40.34
C ALA A 24 4.72 6.24 -39.86
N ILE A 25 5.17 5.36 -40.76
CA ILE A 25 5.64 4.01 -40.42
C ILE A 25 6.89 4.09 -39.52
N ALA A 26 7.84 4.96 -39.84
CA ALA A 26 9.04 5.18 -39.01
C ALA A 26 8.67 5.72 -37.62
N GLY A 27 7.70 6.65 -37.53
CA GLY A 27 7.20 7.20 -36.28
C GLY A 27 6.49 6.14 -35.41
N VAL A 28 5.62 5.33 -36.00
CA VAL A 28 4.95 4.22 -35.29
C VAL A 28 5.97 3.16 -34.85
N GLY A 29 6.93 2.82 -35.71
CA GLY A 29 7.98 1.85 -35.41
C GLY A 29 8.87 2.29 -34.25
N THR A 30 9.34 3.54 -34.27
CA THR A 30 10.15 4.10 -33.17
C THR A 30 9.37 4.21 -31.87
N TRP A 31 8.09 4.60 -31.91
CA TRP A 31 7.21 4.62 -30.74
C TRP A 31 7.03 3.23 -30.13
N PHE A 32 6.78 2.22 -30.95
CA PHE A 32 6.59 0.85 -30.48
C PHE A 32 7.89 0.27 -29.88
N TRP A 33 9.03 0.50 -30.54
CA TRP A 33 10.33 0.04 -30.07
C TRP A 33 10.74 0.71 -28.76
N SER A 34 10.54 2.02 -28.64
CA SER A 34 10.78 2.78 -27.40
C SER A 34 9.93 2.23 -26.25
N ARG A 35 8.63 2.03 -26.48
CA ARG A 35 7.71 1.50 -25.44
C ARG A 35 8.09 0.08 -25.01
N TRP A 36 8.55 -0.75 -25.93
CA TRP A 36 9.01 -2.10 -25.62
C TRP A 36 10.30 -2.10 -24.79
N LYS A 37 11.29 -1.27 -25.16
CA LYS A 37 12.53 -1.13 -24.37
C LYS A 37 12.27 -0.59 -22.97
N VAL A 38 11.43 0.44 -22.82
CA VAL A 38 11.07 1.00 -21.52
C VAL A 38 10.43 -0.07 -20.64
N LYS A 39 9.47 -0.84 -21.17
CA LYS A 39 8.86 -1.95 -20.43
C LYS A 39 9.88 -3.01 -20.00
N LYS A 40 10.84 -3.34 -20.87
CA LYS A 40 11.88 -4.33 -20.55
C LYS A 40 12.80 -3.86 -19.43
N ILE A 41 13.24 -2.60 -19.47
CA ILE A 41 14.09 -2.02 -18.43
C ILE A 41 13.33 -1.93 -17.10
N GLN A 42 12.08 -1.45 -17.12
CA GLN A 42 11.24 -1.39 -15.93
C GLN A 42 11.04 -2.76 -15.30
N ALA A 43 10.80 -3.80 -16.10
CA ALA A 43 10.65 -5.17 -15.60
C ALA A 43 11.95 -5.74 -15.02
N GLN A 44 13.12 -5.37 -15.56
CA GLN A 44 14.41 -5.78 -15.02
C GLN A 44 14.69 -5.11 -13.67
N GLN A 45 14.48 -3.79 -13.59
CA GLN A 45 14.67 -3.03 -12.36
C GLN A 45 13.71 -3.48 -11.25
N SER A 46 12.43 -3.70 -11.57
CA SER A 46 11.47 -4.21 -10.60
C SER A 46 11.86 -5.58 -10.05
N ASN A 47 12.38 -6.45 -10.91
CA ASN A 47 12.83 -7.79 -10.50
C ASN A 47 14.08 -7.73 -9.61
N GLU A 48 15.02 -6.82 -9.89
CA GLU A 48 16.21 -6.63 -9.05
C GLU A 48 15.86 -6.03 -7.69
N GLU A 49 15.02 -4.99 -7.65
CA GLU A 49 14.53 -4.40 -6.41
C GLU A 49 13.73 -5.40 -5.57
N GLU A 50 12.89 -6.22 -6.20
CA GLU A 50 12.12 -7.25 -5.50
C GLU A 50 13.04 -8.32 -4.92
N LYS A 51 14.09 -8.72 -5.65
CA LYS A 51 15.11 -9.64 -5.13
C LYS A 51 15.85 -9.04 -3.94
N GLN A 52 16.28 -7.78 -4.03
CA GLN A 52 16.94 -7.08 -2.94
C GLN A 52 16.04 -6.98 -1.71
N ARG A 53 14.77 -6.60 -1.89
CA ARG A 53 13.78 -6.56 -0.80
C ARG A 53 13.58 -7.93 -0.15
N LYS A 54 13.49 -9.00 -0.93
CA LYS A 54 13.40 -10.38 -0.41
C LYS A 54 14.63 -10.77 0.40
N LEU A 55 15.83 -10.43 -0.09
CA LEU A 55 17.08 -10.67 0.64
C LEU A 55 17.14 -9.87 1.94
N GLU A 56 16.73 -8.60 1.94
CA GLU A 56 16.70 -7.77 3.15
C GLU A 56 15.72 -8.33 4.19
N ILE A 57 14.52 -8.75 3.76
CA ILE A 57 13.54 -9.40 4.66
C ILE A 57 14.14 -10.69 5.24
N LEU A 58 14.79 -11.51 4.43
CA LEU A 58 15.42 -12.75 4.87
C LEU A 58 16.56 -12.48 5.86
N GLN A 59 17.35 -11.43 5.65
CA GLN A 59 18.38 -10.99 6.60
C GLN A 59 17.79 -10.46 7.92
N LYS A 60 16.69 -9.70 7.85
CA LYS A 60 16.05 -9.10 9.04
C LYS A 60 15.24 -10.11 9.86
N ARG A 61 14.58 -11.08 9.22
CA ARG A 61 13.66 -12.04 9.87
C ARG A 61 14.25 -13.44 10.06
N GLY A 62 15.18 -13.87 9.21
CA GLY A 62 15.75 -15.22 9.25
C GLY A 62 14.66 -16.30 9.20
N ASP A 63 14.73 -17.23 10.15
CA ASP A 63 13.84 -18.40 10.25
C ASP A 63 12.39 -18.07 10.64
N ASP A 64 12.11 -16.83 11.07
CA ASP A 64 10.77 -16.38 11.46
C ASP A 64 9.91 -15.92 10.26
N LEU A 65 10.45 -16.03 9.05
CA LEU A 65 9.76 -15.66 7.80
C LEU A 65 8.66 -16.68 7.47
N GLY A 66 7.44 -16.17 7.25
CA GLY A 66 6.32 -16.99 6.78
C GLY A 66 5.70 -17.92 7.83
N THR A 67 6.11 -17.83 9.10
CA THR A 67 5.49 -18.58 10.19
C THR A 67 4.50 -17.68 10.93
N LEU A 68 3.25 -18.11 11.03
CA LEU A 68 2.19 -17.41 11.76
C LEU A 68 1.59 -18.33 12.86
N PRO A 69 1.17 -17.79 14.00
CA PRO A 69 0.60 -18.58 15.09
C PRO A 69 -0.86 -18.95 14.77
N TYR A 70 -1.05 -20.05 14.03
CA TYR A 70 -2.38 -20.52 13.61
C TYR A 70 -3.30 -20.85 14.79
N ASP A 71 -2.76 -21.29 15.93
CA ASP A 71 -3.55 -21.50 17.15
C ASP A 71 -4.29 -20.23 17.60
N LEU A 72 -3.62 -19.07 17.47
CA LEU A 72 -4.24 -17.78 17.78
C LEU A 72 -5.28 -17.40 16.72
N LYS A 73 -5.01 -17.72 15.45
CA LYS A 73 -5.94 -17.45 14.35
C LYS A 73 -7.27 -18.16 14.59
N ASP A 74 -7.20 -19.42 14.96
CA ASP A 74 -8.35 -20.27 15.26
C ASP A 74 -9.06 -19.80 16.54
N PHE A 75 -8.31 -19.47 17.59
CA PHE A 75 -8.88 -18.96 18.84
C PHE A 75 -9.69 -17.66 18.66
N PHE A 76 -9.13 -16.71 17.91
CA PHE A 76 -9.82 -15.44 17.61
C PHE A 76 -10.87 -15.58 16.50
N GLY A 77 -10.92 -16.71 15.79
CA GLY A 77 -11.80 -16.91 14.64
C GLY A 77 -11.52 -15.92 13.50
N SER A 78 -10.26 -15.49 13.35
CA SER A 78 -9.88 -14.43 12.40
C SER A 78 -9.93 -14.93 10.95
N ARG A 79 -10.54 -14.12 10.09
CA ARG A 79 -10.62 -14.37 8.63
C ARG A 79 -9.53 -13.63 7.84
N VAL A 80 -8.57 -13.03 8.55
CA VAL A 80 -7.46 -12.35 7.90
C VAL A 80 -6.62 -13.34 7.10
N GLN A 81 -6.21 -12.87 5.93
CA GLN A 81 -5.44 -13.64 4.97
C GLN A 81 -3.97 -13.55 5.35
N ASP A 82 -3.29 -14.68 5.35
CA ASP A 82 -1.92 -14.79 5.87
C ASP A 82 -0.96 -13.90 5.08
N TRP A 83 -1.13 -13.83 3.76
CA TRP A 83 -0.36 -12.94 2.88
C TRP A 83 -0.52 -11.46 3.17
N ASP A 84 -1.72 -11.02 3.60
CA ASP A 84 -1.97 -9.63 3.93
C ASP A 84 -1.24 -9.26 5.23
N LEU A 85 -1.26 -10.15 6.22
CA LEU A 85 -0.58 -9.96 7.50
C LEU A 85 0.95 -10.01 7.36
N GLU A 86 1.44 -10.96 6.55
CA GLU A 86 2.85 -11.04 6.17
C GLU A 86 3.32 -9.79 5.43
N SER A 87 2.48 -9.22 4.55
CA SER A 87 2.78 -7.94 3.91
C SER A 87 2.96 -6.83 4.95
N TRP A 88 2.10 -6.75 5.97
CA TRP A 88 2.21 -5.73 7.01
C TRP A 88 3.48 -5.90 7.85
N ILE A 89 3.80 -7.15 8.24
CA ILE A 89 5.03 -7.47 8.96
C ILE A 89 6.25 -7.03 8.14
N ASN A 90 6.30 -7.39 6.86
CA ASN A 90 7.40 -7.02 5.97
C ASN A 90 7.51 -5.51 5.79
N THR A 91 6.38 -4.79 5.69
CA THR A 91 6.41 -3.33 5.63
C THR A 91 7.03 -2.72 6.89
N ILE A 92 6.71 -3.25 8.08
CA ILE A 92 7.30 -2.77 9.34
C ILE A 92 8.82 -3.02 9.37
N PHE A 93 9.28 -4.20 8.94
CA PHE A 93 10.71 -4.53 8.91
C PHE A 93 11.49 -3.73 7.88
N LEU A 94 10.98 -3.59 6.65
CA LEU A 94 11.68 -2.89 5.57
C LEU A 94 11.84 -1.39 5.85
N ASN A 95 10.88 -0.79 6.54
CA ASN A 95 10.89 0.65 6.83
C ASN A 95 11.33 0.98 8.26
N ASP A 96 11.73 -0.02 9.05
CA ASP A 96 12.14 0.11 10.45
C ASP A 96 11.15 0.93 11.30
N TYR A 97 9.85 0.71 11.06
CA TYR A 97 8.79 1.46 11.73
C TYR A 97 8.71 1.11 13.22
N LYS A 98 8.72 2.14 14.06
CA LYS A 98 8.78 2.00 15.52
C LYS A 98 7.41 2.07 16.18
N ASN A 99 6.52 2.92 15.66
CA ASN A 99 5.17 3.12 16.20
C ASN A 99 4.15 2.81 15.11
N VAL A 100 3.31 1.81 15.36
CA VAL A 100 2.28 1.34 14.42
C VAL A 100 0.93 1.47 15.09
N LEU A 101 -0.04 2.09 14.43
CA LEU A 101 -1.42 2.18 14.89
C LEU A 101 -2.31 1.29 14.02
N ILE A 102 -3.11 0.45 14.66
CA ILE A 102 -4.17 -0.32 13.99
C ILE A 102 -5.50 0.42 14.18
N VAL A 103 -6.23 0.58 13.08
CA VAL A 103 -7.52 1.26 13.00
C VAL A 103 -8.50 0.35 12.25
N ASN A 104 -8.90 -0.74 12.90
CA ASN A 104 -9.95 -1.61 12.41
C ASN A 104 -10.60 -2.32 13.60
N LYS A 105 -11.83 -2.80 13.46
CA LYS A 105 -12.50 -3.58 14.51
C LYS A 105 -12.13 -5.06 14.42
N ASN A 106 -12.15 -5.74 15.56
CA ASN A 106 -11.90 -7.18 15.67
C ASN A 106 -10.51 -7.59 15.13
N THR A 107 -9.49 -6.80 15.50
CA THR A 107 -8.10 -6.93 15.06
C THR A 107 -7.24 -7.68 16.07
N GLU A 108 -7.83 -8.40 17.03
CA GLU A 108 -7.10 -9.04 18.11
C GLU A 108 -6.03 -10.01 17.60
N TYR A 109 -6.33 -10.75 16.53
CA TYR A 109 -5.37 -11.66 15.92
C TYR A 109 -4.21 -10.89 15.28
N GLU A 110 -4.50 -9.90 14.44
CA GLU A 110 -3.49 -9.08 13.77
C GLU A 110 -2.60 -8.35 14.79
N LEU A 111 -3.20 -7.80 15.85
CA LEU A 111 -2.51 -7.17 16.97
C LEU A 111 -1.56 -8.15 17.67
N ALA A 112 -2.03 -9.35 18.02
CA ALA A 112 -1.21 -10.37 18.66
C ALA A 112 -0.02 -10.78 17.77
N VAL A 113 -0.27 -11.01 16.48
CA VAL A 113 0.78 -11.40 15.53
C VAL A 113 1.80 -10.29 15.34
N LEU A 114 1.36 -9.05 15.13
CA LEU A 114 2.28 -7.92 14.97
C LEU A 114 3.10 -7.69 16.25
N MET A 115 2.49 -7.89 17.42
CA MET A 115 3.20 -7.84 18.71
C MET A 115 4.19 -9.00 18.89
N LEU A 116 3.92 -10.17 18.34
CA LEU A 116 4.84 -11.30 18.42
C LEU A 116 6.00 -11.16 17.43
N LYS A 117 5.69 -10.81 16.19
CA LYS A 117 6.61 -10.90 15.04
C LYS A 117 7.43 -9.64 14.80
N THR A 118 7.07 -8.50 15.38
CA THR A 118 7.77 -7.23 15.16
C THR A 118 8.31 -6.66 16.46
N LYS A 119 9.32 -5.78 16.38
CA LYS A 119 9.81 -5.01 17.54
C LYS A 119 9.09 -3.69 17.73
N ALA A 120 8.16 -3.34 16.83
CA ALA A 120 7.42 -2.09 16.89
C ALA A 120 6.50 -2.01 18.11
N ASN A 121 6.20 -0.79 18.53
CA ASN A 121 5.13 -0.46 19.45
C ASN A 121 3.82 -0.46 18.68
N ILE A 122 2.99 -1.48 18.92
CA ILE A 122 1.68 -1.59 18.29
C ILE A 122 0.64 -0.94 19.21
N PHE A 123 -0.06 0.06 18.69
CA PHE A 123 -1.14 0.78 19.33
C PHE A 123 -2.48 0.33 18.74
N GLU A 124 -3.48 0.21 19.60
CA GLU A 124 -4.85 -0.16 19.21
C GLU A 124 -5.83 0.82 19.89
N ILE A 125 -6.94 1.10 19.21
CA ILE A 125 -8.00 1.95 19.76
C ILE A 125 -8.83 1.12 20.73
N GLN A 126 -9.04 1.63 21.95
CA GLN A 126 -9.77 0.91 23.00
C GLN A 126 -11.15 0.40 22.57
N ASN A 127 -11.86 1.16 21.73
CA ASN A 127 -13.19 0.80 21.25
C ASN A 127 -13.19 -0.25 20.13
N ASN A 128 -12.02 -0.62 19.62
CA ASN A 128 -11.87 -1.56 18.50
C ASN A 128 -11.53 -2.99 18.95
N ILE A 129 -11.17 -3.17 20.22
CA ILE A 129 -10.68 -4.43 20.77
C ILE A 129 -11.65 -5.01 21.82
N ASN A 130 -11.91 -6.31 21.72
CA ASN A 130 -12.60 -7.07 22.75
C ASN A 130 -11.63 -7.45 23.87
N ILE A 131 -11.53 -6.60 24.89
CA ILE A 131 -10.63 -6.76 26.04
C ILE A 131 -10.83 -8.12 26.75
N ASN A 132 -12.08 -8.59 26.84
CA ASN A 132 -12.37 -9.88 27.48
C ASN A 132 -11.79 -11.06 26.68
N LEU A 133 -11.93 -11.02 25.36
CA LEU A 133 -11.36 -12.03 24.47
C LEU A 133 -9.83 -11.98 24.47
N TRP A 134 -9.26 -10.77 24.45
CA TRP A 134 -7.82 -10.54 24.55
C TRP A 134 -7.24 -11.13 25.84
N ASN A 135 -7.82 -10.81 27.00
CA ASN A 135 -7.35 -11.32 28.28
C ASN A 135 -7.41 -12.86 28.35
N LYS A 136 -8.44 -13.48 27.77
CA LYS A 136 -8.51 -14.95 27.65
C LYS A 136 -7.39 -15.51 26.78
N ALA A 137 -7.06 -14.84 25.67
CA ALA A 137 -5.94 -15.26 24.83
C ALA A 137 -4.60 -15.21 25.58
N VAL A 138 -4.36 -14.14 26.34
CA VAL A 138 -3.14 -13.99 27.15
C VAL A 138 -3.00 -15.11 28.18
N LEU A 139 -4.11 -15.52 28.80
CA LEU A 139 -4.12 -16.63 29.77
C LEU A 139 -3.92 -18.00 29.12
N ASN A 140 -4.55 -18.22 27.96
CA ASN A 140 -4.52 -19.53 27.29
C ASN A 140 -3.23 -19.77 26.49
N PHE A 141 -2.60 -18.71 25.98
CA PHE A 141 -1.42 -18.80 25.12
C PHE A 141 -0.30 -17.85 25.55
N PRO A 142 0.18 -17.90 26.81
CA PRO A 142 1.14 -16.95 27.34
C PRO A 142 2.45 -16.86 26.53
N GLN A 143 2.82 -17.94 25.82
CA GLN A 143 4.01 -17.99 24.97
C GLN A 143 4.00 -16.96 23.82
N TYR A 144 2.82 -16.51 23.38
CA TYR A 144 2.71 -15.54 22.29
C TYR A 144 2.66 -14.08 22.78
N PHE A 145 2.56 -13.84 24.10
CA PHE A 145 2.38 -12.51 24.68
C PHE A 145 3.57 -12.10 25.55
N ASN A 146 4.72 -11.87 24.92
CA ASN A 146 5.95 -11.44 25.58
C ASN A 146 6.01 -9.93 25.90
N ARG A 147 5.04 -9.14 25.39
CA ARG A 147 4.99 -7.68 25.54
C ARG A 147 3.59 -7.21 25.91
N LYS A 148 3.50 -6.09 26.63
CA LYS A 148 2.21 -5.48 26.97
C LYS A 148 1.61 -4.76 25.76
N CYS A 149 0.31 -4.98 25.56
CA CYS A 149 -0.46 -4.27 24.54
C CYS A 149 -0.61 -2.78 24.91
N LYS A 150 -0.46 -1.88 23.94
CA LYS A 150 -0.65 -0.43 24.14
C LYS A 150 -2.03 -0.01 23.62
N ILE A 151 -3.05 -0.27 24.43
CA ILE A 151 -4.42 0.17 24.14
C ILE A 151 -4.55 1.64 24.55
N LYS A 152 -5.07 2.48 23.65
CA LYS A 152 -5.24 3.91 23.87
C LYS A 152 -6.62 4.39 23.42
N THR A 153 -7.10 5.45 24.06
CA THR A 153 -8.27 6.18 23.58
C THR A 153 -7.91 6.99 22.34
N GLU A 154 -8.90 7.34 21.52
CA GLU A 154 -8.68 8.22 20.37
C GLU A 154 -8.06 9.57 20.75
N ALA A 155 -8.45 10.12 21.90
CA ALA A 155 -7.91 11.38 22.40
C ALA A 155 -6.42 11.28 22.75
N GLU A 156 -5.99 10.20 23.40
CA GLU A 156 -4.57 9.97 23.71
C GLU A 156 -3.75 9.75 22.44
N LEU A 157 -4.31 9.07 21.44
CA LEU A 157 -3.61 8.80 20.18
C LEU A 157 -3.28 10.07 19.40
N ARG A 158 -4.09 11.13 19.50
CA ARG A 158 -3.82 12.42 18.83
C ARG A 158 -2.50 13.06 19.26
N CYS A 159 -2.00 12.72 20.45
CA CYS A 159 -0.73 13.23 20.98
C CYS A 159 0.46 12.34 20.64
N ILE A 160 0.24 11.20 19.98
CA ILE A 160 1.28 10.21 19.68
C ILE A 160 1.60 10.28 18.18
N SER A 161 2.87 10.48 17.87
CA SER A 161 3.33 10.36 16.48
C SER A 161 3.57 8.90 16.10
N VAL A 162 3.03 8.52 14.95
CA VAL A 162 3.04 7.14 14.44
C VAL A 162 3.75 7.08 13.09
N ASN A 163 4.50 6.00 12.85
CA ASN A 163 5.19 5.81 11.57
C ASN A 163 4.31 5.06 10.57
N LEU A 164 3.42 4.21 11.07
CA LEU A 164 2.52 3.41 10.25
C LEU A 164 1.11 3.43 10.84
N VAL A 165 0.12 3.62 9.97
CA VAL A 165 -1.29 3.41 10.31
C VAL A 165 -1.81 2.30 9.40
N LEU A 166 -2.37 1.24 10.00
CA LEU A 166 -3.01 0.12 9.33
C LEU A 166 -4.52 0.25 9.53
N ALA A 167 -5.27 0.53 8.48
CA ALA A 167 -6.70 0.76 8.54
C ALA A 167 -7.48 -0.12 7.55
N ASN A 168 -8.78 -0.26 7.78
CA ASN A 168 -9.70 -0.95 6.87
C ASN A 168 -10.94 -0.08 6.62
N ASN A 169 -11.38 -0.01 5.36
CA ASN A 169 -12.57 0.74 4.96
C ASN A 169 -13.91 0.00 5.16
N SER A 170 -13.93 -1.06 5.96
CA SER A 170 -15.13 -1.86 6.23
C SER A 170 -16.23 -1.06 6.94
N LEU A 171 -15.85 -0.11 7.80
CA LEU A 171 -16.77 0.68 8.62
C LEU A 171 -16.67 2.19 8.39
N ILE A 172 -15.49 2.67 8.00
CA ILE A 172 -15.18 4.08 7.79
C ILE A 172 -14.76 4.23 6.34
N GLU A 173 -15.21 5.28 5.64
CA GLU A 173 -14.81 5.46 4.25
C GLU A 173 -13.32 5.84 4.13
N SER A 174 -12.68 5.46 3.01
CA SER A 174 -11.23 5.68 2.86
C SER A 174 -10.81 7.15 2.95
N PHE A 175 -11.67 8.07 2.49
CA PHE A 175 -11.38 9.50 2.58
C PHE A 175 -11.36 10.01 4.02
N ASP A 176 -12.27 9.52 4.86
CA ASP A 176 -12.34 9.89 6.26
C ASP A 176 -11.14 9.32 7.04
N LEU A 177 -10.80 8.05 6.78
CA LEU A 177 -9.57 7.44 7.32
C LEU A 177 -8.33 8.28 6.99
N PHE A 178 -8.22 8.74 5.73
CA PHE A 178 -7.13 9.62 5.34
C PHE A 178 -7.14 10.93 6.12
N ASN A 179 -8.27 11.64 6.17
CA ASN A 179 -8.36 12.94 6.85
C ASN A 179 -8.07 12.84 8.35
N THR A 180 -8.52 11.76 8.99
CA THR A 180 -8.33 11.56 10.44
C THR A 180 -6.90 11.20 10.78
N TYR A 181 -6.29 10.24 10.07
CA TYR A 181 -5.03 9.62 10.51
C TYR A 181 -3.79 10.08 9.77
N PHE A 182 -3.90 10.63 8.55
CA PHE A 182 -2.71 11.03 7.77
C PHE A 182 -1.88 12.12 8.46
N ASN A 183 -2.54 13.04 9.17
CA ASN A 183 -1.85 14.11 9.89
C ASN A 183 -1.05 13.61 11.10
N MET A 184 -1.44 12.47 11.68
CA MET A 184 -0.75 11.84 12.82
C MET A 184 0.55 11.12 12.41
N LEU A 185 0.75 10.89 11.11
CA LEU A 185 1.95 10.24 10.63
C LEU A 185 3.18 11.13 10.82
N ASP A 186 4.29 10.52 11.23
CA ASP A 186 5.61 11.11 11.16
C ASP A 186 6.03 11.40 9.71
N LYS A 187 7.09 12.21 9.56
CA LYS A 187 7.81 12.35 8.30
C LYS A 187 8.26 10.96 7.82
N ASN A 188 8.04 10.65 6.55
CA ASN A 188 8.23 9.33 5.93
C ASN A 188 7.34 8.21 6.49
N GLY A 189 6.29 8.56 7.24
CA GLY A 189 5.28 7.63 7.68
C GLY A 189 4.34 7.20 6.55
N MET A 190 3.59 6.14 6.79
CA MET A 190 2.71 5.52 5.80
C MET A 190 1.34 5.21 6.40
N LEU A 191 0.29 5.50 5.64
CA LEU A 191 -1.07 5.04 5.91
C LEU A 191 -1.41 3.95 4.89
N ILE A 192 -1.74 2.77 5.38
CA ILE A 192 -2.23 1.64 4.56
C ILE A 192 -3.70 1.48 4.86
N ILE A 193 -4.53 1.56 3.82
CA ILE A 193 -5.97 1.28 3.93
C ILE A 193 -6.28 0.04 3.11
N ARG A 194 -6.79 -0.99 3.79
CA ARG A 194 -7.40 -2.15 3.16
C ARG A 194 -8.77 -1.78 2.59
N LEU A 195 -8.99 -2.14 1.33
CA LEU A 195 -10.20 -1.82 0.57
C LEU A 195 -11.09 -3.07 0.49
N ASP A 196 -11.88 -3.31 1.54
CA ASP A 196 -12.85 -4.40 1.63
C ASP A 196 -14.22 -4.03 1.03
N ASN A 197 -14.61 -2.76 1.10
CA ASN A 197 -15.94 -2.34 0.67
C ASN A 197 -16.04 -2.19 -0.86
N LYS A 198 -16.92 -2.99 -1.50
CA LYS A 198 -17.22 -2.88 -2.94
C LYS A 198 -17.81 -1.54 -3.36
N LYS A 199 -18.32 -0.72 -2.43
CA LYS A 199 -18.97 0.57 -2.68
C LYS A 199 -18.35 1.73 -1.90
N ASP A 200 -17.03 1.76 -1.76
CA ASP A 200 -16.37 2.96 -1.25
C ASP A 200 -16.58 4.13 -2.24
N LYS A 201 -17.59 4.96 -1.95
CA LYS A 201 -18.00 6.08 -2.81
C LYS A 201 -16.97 7.21 -2.78
N SER A 202 -16.28 7.40 -1.65
CA SER A 202 -15.30 8.47 -1.49
C SER A 202 -13.89 8.08 -1.93
N PHE A 203 -13.62 6.81 -2.25
CA PHE A 203 -12.32 6.40 -2.80
C PHE A 203 -11.90 7.20 -4.04
N LYS A 204 -12.83 7.52 -4.95
CA LYS A 204 -12.51 8.39 -6.12
C LYS A 204 -12.11 9.80 -5.68
N SER A 205 -12.80 10.34 -4.68
CA SER A 205 -12.48 11.66 -4.10
C SER A 205 -11.11 11.63 -3.41
N LEU A 206 -10.79 10.55 -2.69
CA LEU A 206 -9.47 10.34 -2.10
C LEU A 206 -8.38 10.35 -3.17
N LEU A 207 -8.52 9.54 -4.22
CA LEU A 207 -7.53 9.50 -5.31
C LEU A 207 -7.36 10.86 -5.99
N LYS A 208 -8.44 11.62 -6.18
CA LYS A 208 -8.38 12.98 -6.73
C LYS A 208 -7.61 13.91 -5.79
N ASN A 209 -7.91 13.87 -4.49
CA ASN A 209 -7.24 14.68 -3.49
C ASN A 209 -5.74 14.38 -3.43
N LEU A 210 -5.35 13.11 -3.33
CA LEU A 210 -3.95 12.69 -3.29
C LEU A 210 -3.16 13.17 -4.51
N LYS A 211 -3.76 13.09 -5.71
CA LYS A 211 -3.14 13.61 -6.94
C LYS A 211 -3.00 15.13 -6.92
N GLN A 212 -4.04 15.86 -6.50
CA GLN A 212 -4.03 17.32 -6.44
C GLN A 212 -3.02 17.84 -5.41
N SER A 213 -2.90 17.17 -4.28
CA SER A 213 -1.94 17.50 -3.21
C SER A 213 -0.54 16.94 -3.44
N LEU A 214 -0.30 16.27 -4.59
CA LEU A 214 0.99 15.62 -4.91
C LEU A 214 1.48 14.64 -3.82
N ILE A 215 0.55 14.03 -3.09
CA ILE A 215 0.85 13.05 -2.05
C ILE A 215 1.13 11.71 -2.74
N PRO A 216 2.30 11.08 -2.53
CA PRO A 216 2.60 9.79 -3.12
C PRO A 216 1.66 8.71 -2.58
N PHE A 217 1.12 7.92 -3.49
CA PHE A 217 0.35 6.75 -3.13
C PHE A 217 0.56 5.62 -4.14
N GLU A 218 0.34 4.40 -3.70
CA GLU A 218 0.38 3.20 -4.52
C GLU A 218 -0.87 2.35 -4.28
N LEU A 219 -1.43 1.80 -5.35
CA LEU A 219 -2.48 0.80 -5.28
C LEU A 219 -1.88 -0.56 -5.55
N THR A 220 -1.93 -1.43 -4.55
CA THR A 220 -1.36 -2.77 -4.65
C THR A 220 -2.43 -3.79 -4.33
N THR A 221 -2.37 -4.93 -5.02
CA THR A 221 -3.21 -6.09 -4.71
C THR A 221 -2.26 -7.20 -4.31
N VAL A 222 -2.32 -7.63 -3.06
CA VAL A 222 -1.62 -8.83 -2.60
C VAL A 222 -2.60 -9.99 -2.73
N ASN A 223 -3.48 -10.13 -1.75
CA ASN A 223 -4.72 -10.89 -1.88
C ASN A 223 -5.92 -9.94 -1.75
N SER A 224 -5.89 -9.08 -0.74
CA SER A 224 -6.79 -7.93 -0.65
C SER A 224 -6.25 -6.74 -1.44
N LYS A 225 -7.14 -5.79 -1.78
CA LYS A 225 -6.77 -4.52 -2.39
C LYS A 225 -6.37 -3.54 -1.30
N PHE A 226 -5.25 -2.85 -1.49
CA PHE A 226 -4.73 -1.87 -0.55
C PHE A 226 -4.39 -0.56 -1.28
N ILE A 227 -4.54 0.54 -0.56
CA ILE A 227 -3.91 1.81 -0.92
C ILE A 227 -2.85 2.14 0.13
N TYR A 228 -1.62 2.34 -0.33
CA TYR A 228 -0.48 2.79 0.46
C TYR A 228 -0.31 4.28 0.21
N ILE A 229 -0.33 5.11 1.25
CA ILE A 229 -0.23 6.56 1.16
C ILE A 229 0.96 7.00 1.99
N VAL A 230 1.93 7.67 1.38
CA VAL A 230 3.20 8.03 2.04
C VAL A 230 3.24 9.51 2.37
N LYS A 231 3.57 9.84 3.61
CA LYS A 231 3.81 11.22 4.03
C LYS A 231 5.27 11.59 3.76
N LYS A 232 5.51 12.31 2.67
CA LYS A 232 6.85 12.80 2.33
C LYS A 232 7.35 13.78 3.37
N ASN A 233 8.66 13.74 3.58
CA ASN A 233 9.38 14.78 4.29
C ASN A 233 9.39 16.05 3.41
N ASN A 234 8.56 17.05 3.74
CA ASN A 234 8.78 18.42 3.27
C ASN A 234 9.96 19.03 4.03
#